data_AF-A0AAW4PAC6-F1
#
_entry.id   AF-A0AAW4PAC6-F1
#
_cell.length_a   1.000
_cell.length_b   1.000
_cell.length_c   1.000
_cell.angle_alpha   90.00
_cell.angle_beta   90.00
_cell.angle_gamma   90.00
#
_symmetry.space_group_name_H-M   'P 1'
#
loop_
_entity.id
_entity.type
_entity.pdbx_description
1 polymer ?
#
loop_
_entity_poly.entity_id
_entity_poly.type
_entity_poly.pdbx_seq_one_letter_code
_entity_poly.pdbx_strand_id
1 'polypeptide(L)'
;MGLFRSGGIVGIARSALDFARAASEESHPNEYMGLLRGDDAEKVGLDEDGTVLTDVLVIPGTESNPVSATVKTTMVPNDMRAAGSIHSHPNGVLKPSDADLQTFGRGDVHIIVGYPYGPDDWRAFDSEGEPVELPVLDVEPPEEAFFDFDQSDIDAELREEEFDS
;
A
#
# COMPACT_ATOMS: atom_id res chain seq x y z
N MET A 1 26.27 -13.40 8.26
CA MET A 1 25.99 -12.53 7.09
C MET A 1 24.50 -12.22 7.13
N GLY A 2 24.10 -10.95 7.26
CA GLY A 2 22.70 -10.51 7.16
C GLY A 2 22.06 -10.07 8.49
N LEU A 3 22.45 -8.88 8.96
CA LEU A 3 21.72 -8.08 9.94
C LEU A 3 20.53 -7.41 9.22
N PHE A 4 19.29 -7.71 9.58
CA PHE A 4 18.14 -6.79 9.67
C PHE A 4 17.09 -7.50 10.53
N ARG A 5 16.66 -6.85 11.62
CA ARG A 5 15.74 -7.42 12.60
C ARG A 5 14.35 -7.57 11.99
N SER A 6 13.81 -8.76 12.11
CA SER A 6 12.48 -9.19 11.70
C SER A 6 11.45 -8.75 12.75
N GLY A 7 10.97 -7.52 12.68
CA GLY A 7 9.65 -7.18 13.22
C GLY A 7 8.64 -7.37 12.09
N GLY A 8 7.61 -8.18 12.28
CA GLY A 8 6.57 -8.38 11.28
C GLY A 8 5.78 -7.10 11.00
N ILE A 9 4.66 -7.23 10.29
CA ILE A 9 3.71 -6.13 10.15
C ILE A 9 2.99 -5.94 11.49
N VAL A 10 3.07 -4.73 12.04
CA VAL A 10 2.50 -4.39 13.37
C VAL A 10 1.19 -3.62 13.28
N GLY A 11 0.86 -3.05 12.11
CA GLY A 11 -0.42 -2.39 11.87
C GLY A 11 -0.49 -1.65 10.54
N ILE A 12 -1.64 -1.02 10.31
CA ILE A 12 -1.90 -0.12 9.18
C ILE A 12 -2.25 1.28 9.70
N ALA A 13 -1.66 2.30 9.09
CA ALA A 13 -2.01 3.68 9.37
C ALA A 13 -3.48 3.94 8.98
N ARG A 14 -4.23 4.62 9.84
CA ARG A 14 -5.63 4.97 9.57
C ARG A 14 -5.78 5.70 8.24
N SER A 15 -4.87 6.63 7.95
CA SER A 15 -4.83 7.39 6.70
C SER A 15 -4.76 6.48 5.45
N ALA A 16 -3.93 5.44 5.48
CA ALA A 16 -3.80 4.48 4.39
C ALA A 16 -5.08 3.69 4.16
N LEU A 17 -5.71 3.23 5.24
CA LEU A 17 -6.97 2.49 5.18
C LEU A 17 -8.12 3.39 4.69
N ASP A 18 -8.21 4.61 5.20
CA ASP A 18 -9.23 5.57 4.78
C ASP A 18 -9.08 5.98 3.31
N PHE A 19 -7.84 6.13 2.84
CA PHE A 19 -7.57 6.33 1.42
C PHE A 19 -8.07 5.15 0.57
N ALA A 20 -7.75 3.91 0.96
CA ALA A 20 -8.22 2.74 0.22
C ALA A 20 -9.75 2.62 0.19
N ARG A 21 -10.42 2.95 1.31
CA ARG A 21 -11.89 2.97 1.40
C ARG A 21 -12.48 4.01 0.44
N ALA A 22 -11.97 5.23 0.44
CA ALA A 22 -12.40 6.28 -0.48
C ALA A 22 -12.16 5.88 -1.94
N ALA A 23 -10.98 5.33 -2.27
CA ALA A 23 -10.67 4.85 -3.61
C ALA A 23 -11.58 3.69 -4.05
N SER A 24 -11.99 2.83 -3.11
CA SER A 24 -12.95 1.74 -3.34
C SER A 24 -14.35 2.27 -3.66
N GLU A 25 -14.79 3.30 -2.93
CA GLU A 25 -16.08 3.96 -3.18
C GLU A 25 -16.09 4.64 -4.56
N GLU A 26 -15.03 5.36 -4.92
CA GLU A 26 -14.90 6.03 -6.22
C GLU A 26 -14.80 5.03 -7.39
N SER A 27 -14.23 3.86 -7.16
CA SER A 27 -14.10 2.81 -8.18
C SER A 27 -15.39 2.02 -8.41
N HIS A 28 -16.35 2.10 -7.47
CA HIS A 28 -17.58 1.32 -7.52
C HIS A 28 -18.38 1.57 -8.81
N PRO A 29 -18.90 0.53 -9.50
CA PRO A 29 -18.99 -0.88 -9.09
C PRO A 29 -17.79 -1.75 -9.52
N ASN A 30 -16.69 -1.16 -9.96
CA ASN A 30 -15.48 -1.92 -10.30
C ASN A 30 -14.64 -2.18 -9.04
N GLU A 31 -13.80 -3.21 -9.12
CA GLU A 31 -12.83 -3.53 -8.08
C GLU A 31 -11.63 -2.57 -8.14
N TYR A 32 -11.40 -1.87 -7.02
CA TYR A 32 -10.16 -1.16 -6.74
C TYR A 32 -9.04 -2.15 -6.37
N MET A 33 -7.80 -1.87 -6.75
CA MET A 33 -6.61 -2.66 -6.41
C MET A 33 -5.40 -1.75 -6.25
N GLY A 34 -4.65 -1.94 -5.17
CA GLY A 34 -3.43 -1.23 -4.85
C GLY A 34 -2.41 -2.11 -4.14
N LEU A 35 -1.18 -1.62 -4.06
CA LEU A 35 -0.11 -2.25 -3.26
C LEU A 35 0.06 -1.53 -1.93
N LEU A 36 0.31 -2.32 -0.90
CA LEU A 36 0.64 -1.81 0.43
C LEU A 36 2.14 -1.60 0.54
N ARG A 37 2.51 -0.38 0.90
CA ARG A 37 3.87 -0.01 1.30
C ARG A 37 3.87 0.18 2.81
N GLY A 38 4.96 -0.21 3.44
CA GLY A 38 5.17 0.05 4.86
C GLY A 38 6.51 0.70 5.15
N ASP A 39 6.54 1.40 6.26
CA ASP A 39 7.71 2.02 6.86
C ASP A 39 8.03 1.35 8.19
N ASP A 40 9.29 1.47 8.61
CA ASP A 40 9.71 0.99 9.94
C ASP A 40 8.91 1.74 11.02
N ALA A 41 8.41 1.01 12.02
CA ALA A 41 7.55 1.56 13.08
C ALA A 41 8.21 2.75 13.82
N GLU A 42 9.53 2.74 13.99
CA GLU A 42 10.30 3.85 14.56
C GLU A 42 10.18 5.15 13.73
N LYS A 43 10.06 5.06 12.39
CA LYS A 43 9.95 6.25 11.50
C LYS A 43 8.62 6.95 11.63
N VAL A 44 7.58 6.25 12.08
CA VAL A 44 6.24 6.78 12.34
C VAL A 44 5.98 7.05 13.82
N GLY A 45 7.06 7.08 14.62
CA GLY A 45 7.01 7.50 16.02
C GLY A 45 6.58 6.41 17.01
N LEU A 46 6.61 5.15 16.63
CA LEU A 46 6.33 4.02 17.54
C LEU A 46 7.62 3.50 18.17
N ASP A 47 7.56 3.21 19.48
CA ASP A 47 8.67 2.63 20.26
C ASP A 47 8.58 1.08 20.23
N GLU A 48 8.54 0.52 19.02
CA GLU A 48 8.53 -0.93 18.77
C GLU A 48 9.25 -1.30 17.46
N ASP A 49 9.81 -2.52 17.41
CA ASP A 49 10.38 -3.07 16.18
C ASP A 49 9.24 -3.61 15.28
N GLY A 50 9.13 -3.15 14.05
CA GLY A 50 8.08 -3.62 13.14
C GLY A 50 7.93 -2.80 11.88
N THR A 51 6.99 -3.20 11.03
CA THR A 51 6.60 -2.45 9.83
C THR A 51 5.15 -1.98 9.97
N VAL A 52 4.91 -0.68 9.78
CA VAL A 52 3.56 -0.10 9.69
C VAL A 52 3.23 0.13 8.23
N LEU A 53 2.05 -0.32 7.79
CA LEU A 53 1.56 -0.04 6.44
C LEU A 53 1.10 1.41 6.37
N THR A 54 1.89 2.26 5.74
CA THR A 54 1.74 3.72 5.73
C THR A 54 1.04 4.24 4.49
N ASP A 55 1.18 3.52 3.37
CA ASP A 55 0.70 3.99 2.07
C ASP A 55 0.06 2.89 1.24
N VAL A 56 -0.85 3.35 0.36
CA VAL A 56 -1.48 2.54 -0.67
C VAL A 56 -1.10 3.11 -2.03
N LEU A 57 -0.31 2.36 -2.79
CA LEU A 57 0.12 2.75 -4.12
C LEU A 57 -0.91 2.30 -5.15
N VAL A 58 -1.49 3.26 -5.86
CA VAL A 58 -2.34 3.00 -7.02
C VAL A 58 -1.45 2.62 -8.20
N ILE A 59 -1.69 1.47 -8.82
CA ILE A 59 -0.92 1.05 -9.99
C ILE A 59 -1.60 1.55 -11.25
N PRO A 60 -0.97 2.46 -12.03
CA PRO A 60 -1.54 2.91 -13.29
C PRO A 60 -1.67 1.74 -14.27
N GLY A 61 -2.81 1.62 -14.95
CA GLY A 61 -3.03 0.59 -15.97
C GLY A 61 -3.39 -0.80 -15.42
N THR A 62 -3.93 -0.88 -14.21
CA THR A 62 -4.72 -2.05 -13.78
C THR A 62 -5.92 -2.19 -14.72
N GLU A 63 -6.05 -3.35 -15.37
CA GLU A 63 -7.32 -3.71 -16.00
C GLU A 63 -8.28 -4.12 -14.90
N SER A 64 -9.04 -3.15 -14.39
CA SER A 64 -10.10 -3.39 -13.42
C SER A 64 -11.34 -3.91 -14.14
N ASN A 65 -11.76 -5.12 -13.81
CA ASN A 65 -13.06 -5.67 -14.15
C ASN A 65 -13.88 -5.81 -12.85
N PRO A 66 -15.21 -5.99 -12.91
CA PRO A 66 -16.04 -6.19 -11.71
C PRO A 66 -15.70 -7.46 -10.88
N VAL A 67 -14.72 -8.24 -11.32
CA VAL A 67 -14.36 -9.56 -10.78
C VAL A 67 -12.85 -9.75 -10.57
N SER A 68 -12.01 -8.79 -10.99
CA SER A 68 -10.55 -8.89 -10.84
C SER A 68 -9.85 -7.58 -11.19
N ALA A 69 -8.65 -7.38 -10.65
CA ALA A 69 -7.68 -6.42 -11.15
C ALA A 69 -6.26 -7.04 -11.15
N THR A 70 -5.60 -7.10 -12.32
CA THR A 70 -4.27 -7.71 -12.46
C THR A 70 -3.16 -6.64 -12.47
N VAL A 71 -2.11 -6.83 -11.66
CA VAL A 71 -0.98 -5.91 -11.53
C VAL A 71 0.16 -6.23 -12.51
N LYS A 72 0.73 -5.20 -13.18
CA LYS A 72 2.02 -5.30 -13.90
C LYS A 72 3.17 -4.98 -12.94
N THR A 73 3.94 -6.00 -12.57
CA THR A 73 5.06 -5.95 -11.60
C THR A 73 6.24 -5.06 -12.00
N THR A 74 6.32 -4.56 -13.24
CA THR A 74 7.43 -3.73 -13.74
C THR A 74 7.41 -2.28 -13.23
N MET A 75 6.36 -1.84 -12.54
CA MET A 75 6.21 -0.47 -12.01
C MET A 75 6.42 -0.35 -10.50
N VAL A 76 6.84 -1.43 -9.83
CA VAL A 76 7.13 -1.41 -8.38
C VAL A 76 8.57 -0.91 -8.17
N PRO A 77 8.81 0.20 -7.45
CA PRO A 77 10.17 0.69 -7.20
C PRO A 77 11.03 -0.33 -6.44
N ASN A 78 12.31 -0.42 -6.81
CA ASN A 78 13.26 -1.42 -6.29
C ASN A 78 13.53 -1.33 -4.78
N ASP A 79 13.32 -0.16 -4.17
CA ASP A 79 13.52 0.07 -2.73
C ASP A 79 12.25 -0.21 -1.89
N MET A 80 11.19 -0.71 -2.52
CA MET A 80 9.92 -0.99 -1.86
C MET A 80 9.93 -2.41 -1.27
N ARG A 81 9.84 -2.51 0.05
CA ARG A 81 9.25 -3.70 0.67
C ARG A 81 7.74 -3.62 0.44
N ALA A 82 7.28 -4.06 -0.72
CA ALA A 82 5.85 -4.25 -0.95
C ALA A 82 5.35 -5.30 0.06
N ALA A 83 4.66 -4.82 1.10
CA ALA A 83 4.23 -5.65 2.22
C ALA A 83 3.02 -6.52 1.83
N GLY A 84 2.30 -6.13 0.77
CA GLY A 84 1.31 -6.96 0.10
C GLY A 84 0.30 -6.14 -0.69
N SER A 85 -0.97 -6.53 -0.69
CA SER A 85 -1.99 -5.93 -1.57
C SER A 85 -3.24 -5.49 -0.82
N ILE A 86 -3.97 -4.55 -1.40
CA ILE A 86 -5.31 -4.15 -0.93
C ILE A 86 -6.25 -4.01 -2.12
N HIS A 87 -7.43 -4.58 -2.02
CA HIS A 87 -8.45 -4.48 -3.07
C HIS A 87 -9.86 -4.44 -2.50
N SER A 88 -10.84 -4.08 -3.35
CA SER A 88 -12.21 -3.88 -2.92
C SER A 88 -13.17 -4.92 -3.48
N HIS A 89 -14.09 -5.44 -2.69
CA HIS A 89 -15.19 -6.29 -3.16
C HIS A 89 -16.50 -5.47 -3.25
N PRO A 90 -16.99 -5.11 -4.46
CA PRO A 90 -18.23 -4.34 -4.63
C PRO A 90 -19.49 -5.05 -4.12
N ASN A 91 -19.41 -6.37 -3.90
CA ASN A 91 -20.48 -7.19 -3.35
C ASN A 91 -20.51 -7.23 -1.81
N GLY A 92 -19.52 -6.64 -1.13
CA GLY A 92 -19.41 -6.59 0.33
C GLY A 92 -18.86 -7.85 1.00
N VAL A 93 -18.46 -8.87 0.25
CA VAL A 93 -17.93 -10.11 0.81
C VAL A 93 -16.49 -9.89 1.29
N LEU A 94 -16.23 -10.13 2.58
CA LEU A 94 -14.88 -10.07 3.16
C LEU A 94 -14.24 -11.46 3.19
N LYS A 95 -14.10 -12.07 2.01
CA LYS A 95 -13.47 -13.38 1.84
C LYS A 95 -12.74 -13.42 0.50
N PRO A 96 -11.47 -13.86 0.47
CA PRO A 96 -10.75 -14.02 -0.79
C PRO A 96 -11.41 -15.09 -1.67
N SER A 97 -11.47 -14.80 -2.96
CA SER A 97 -11.77 -15.74 -4.03
C SER A 97 -10.50 -16.52 -4.43
N ASP A 98 -10.66 -17.58 -5.22
CA ASP A 98 -9.52 -18.33 -5.76
C ASP A 98 -8.61 -17.46 -6.64
N ALA A 99 -9.14 -16.40 -7.26
CA ALA A 99 -8.36 -15.43 -8.05
C ALA A 99 -7.55 -14.48 -7.15
N ASP A 100 -8.13 -14.07 -6.02
CA ASP A 100 -7.45 -13.26 -5.01
C ASP A 100 -6.25 -13.99 -4.44
N LEU A 101 -6.42 -15.26 -4.04
CA LEU A 101 -5.35 -16.10 -3.52
C LEU A 101 -4.19 -16.27 -4.52
N GLN A 102 -4.49 -16.32 -5.83
CA GLN A 102 -3.47 -16.36 -6.87
C GLN A 102 -2.71 -15.02 -7.01
N THR A 103 -3.34 -13.91 -6.62
CA THR A 103 -2.77 -12.56 -6.70
C THR A 103 -1.97 -12.19 -5.44
N PHE A 104 -2.29 -12.82 -4.29
CA PHE A 104 -1.60 -12.58 -3.02
C PHE A 104 -0.07 -12.79 -3.13
N GLY A 105 0.38 -13.73 -3.96
CA GLY A 105 1.79 -13.82 -4.33
C GLY A 105 2.70 -14.05 -3.11
N ARG A 106 3.66 -13.14 -2.88
CA ARG A 106 4.62 -13.20 -1.74
C ARG A 106 4.44 -12.06 -0.74
N GLY A 107 3.31 -11.36 -0.76
CA GLY A 107 3.02 -10.36 0.25
C GLY A 107 2.84 -11.02 1.61
N ASP A 108 3.20 -10.30 2.66
CA ASP A 108 3.01 -10.74 4.05
C ASP A 108 1.58 -10.45 4.54
N VAL A 109 0.87 -9.50 3.91
CA VAL A 109 -0.54 -9.16 4.24
C VAL A 109 -1.36 -8.76 3.02
N HIS A 110 -2.62 -9.19 3.01
CA HIS A 110 -3.58 -8.86 1.96
C HIS A 110 -4.88 -8.33 2.55
N ILE A 111 -5.35 -7.17 2.11
CA ILE A 111 -6.53 -6.51 2.65
C ILE A 111 -7.66 -6.52 1.63
N ILE A 112 -8.85 -6.92 2.05
CA ILE A 112 -10.09 -6.81 1.27
C ILE A 112 -10.98 -5.76 1.94
N VAL A 113 -11.46 -4.79 1.16
CA VAL A 113 -12.44 -3.78 1.59
C VAL A 113 -13.80 -4.06 0.93
N GLY A 114 -14.84 -4.32 1.71
CA GLY A 114 -16.17 -4.66 1.20
C GLY A 114 -17.10 -3.45 1.12
N TYR A 115 -18.00 -3.42 0.14
CA TYR A 115 -19.15 -2.51 0.17
C TYR A 115 -19.99 -2.73 1.46
N PRO A 116 -20.45 -1.68 2.17
CA PRO A 116 -20.49 -0.27 1.79
C PRO A 116 -19.26 0.58 2.17
N TYR A 117 -18.09 -0.03 2.32
CA TYR A 117 -16.80 0.63 2.58
C TYR A 117 -16.78 1.42 3.89
N GLY A 118 -17.55 1.01 4.89
CA GLY A 118 -17.55 1.54 6.24
C GLY A 118 -16.25 1.27 7.00
N PRO A 119 -16.10 1.84 8.21
CA PRO A 119 -14.85 1.78 8.99
C PRO A 119 -14.43 0.35 9.36
N ASP A 120 -15.40 -0.57 9.45
CA ASP A 120 -15.20 -1.97 9.80
C ASP A 120 -15.42 -2.93 8.61
N ASP A 121 -15.71 -2.40 7.42
CA ASP A 121 -16.01 -3.20 6.23
C ASP A 121 -14.73 -3.61 5.51
N TRP A 122 -13.78 -4.19 6.25
CA TRP A 122 -12.52 -4.68 5.70
C TRP A 122 -11.98 -5.85 6.52
N ARG A 123 -11.06 -6.61 5.92
CA ARG A 123 -10.36 -7.70 6.60
C ARG A 123 -8.98 -7.92 6.01
N ALA A 124 -8.02 -8.26 6.87
CA ALA A 124 -6.68 -8.66 6.49
C ALA A 124 -6.54 -10.19 6.48
N PHE A 125 -5.70 -10.68 5.57
CA PHE A 125 -5.39 -12.09 5.36
C PHE A 125 -3.89 -12.26 5.16
N ASP A 126 -3.38 -13.45 5.49
CA ASP A 126 -2.05 -13.87 5.07
C ASP A 126 -2.05 -14.40 3.62
N SER A 127 -0.88 -14.84 3.15
CA SER A 127 -0.71 -15.42 1.81
C SER A 127 -1.49 -16.72 1.56
N GLU A 128 -1.93 -17.41 2.61
CA GLU A 128 -2.76 -18.63 2.51
C GLU A 128 -4.27 -18.29 2.51
N GLY A 129 -4.63 -17.04 2.74
CA GLY A 129 -6.02 -16.58 2.82
C GLY A 129 -6.64 -16.74 4.20
N GLU A 130 -5.83 -17.02 5.22
CA GLU A 130 -6.29 -17.11 6.60
C GLU A 130 -6.39 -15.70 7.22
N PRO A 131 -7.47 -15.38 7.95
CA PRO A 131 -7.62 -14.06 8.56
C PRO A 131 -6.50 -13.76 9.56
N VAL A 132 -5.92 -12.56 9.47
CA VAL A 132 -4.93 -12.05 10.41
C VAL A 132 -5.43 -10.79 11.12
N GLU A 133 -5.02 -10.61 12.37
CA GLU A 133 -5.28 -9.37 13.10
C GLU A 133 -4.33 -8.29 12.60
N LEU A 134 -4.88 -7.14 12.18
CA LEU A 134 -4.11 -5.98 11.74
C LEU A 134 -4.63 -4.74 12.48
N PRO A 135 -3.90 -4.24 13.49
CA PRO A 135 -4.29 -3.03 14.20
C PRO A 135 -4.34 -1.80 13.29
N VAL A 136 -5.37 -0.96 13.46
CA VAL A 136 -5.41 0.39 12.87
C VAL A 136 -4.69 1.34 13.82
N LEU A 137 -3.67 2.00 13.30
CA LEU A 137 -2.80 2.88 14.06
C LEU A 137 -3.05 4.34 13.68
N ASP A 138 -3.18 5.19 14.69
CA ASP A 138 -3.23 6.64 14.55
C ASP A 138 -1.80 7.20 14.56
N VAL A 139 -1.08 6.95 13.46
CA VAL A 139 0.27 7.47 13.22
C VAL A 139 0.25 8.49 12.10
N GLU A 140 1.12 9.49 12.21
CA GLU A 140 1.38 10.39 11.09
C GLU A 140 2.32 9.68 10.12
N PRO A 141 2.01 9.67 8.80
CA PRO A 141 2.96 9.17 7.82
C PRO A 141 4.26 9.96 7.98
N PRO A 142 5.42 9.33 7.76
CA PRO A 142 6.68 10.04 7.87
C PRO A 142 6.60 11.25 6.93
N GLU A 143 7.15 12.39 7.35
CA GLU A 143 7.34 13.53 6.45
C GLU A 143 8.28 13.07 5.33
N GLU A 144 7.69 12.51 4.28
CA GLU A 144 8.38 12.09 3.09
C GLU A 144 9.02 13.37 2.53
N ALA A 145 10.35 13.38 2.44
CA ALA A 145 11.17 14.45 1.88
C ALA A 145 10.94 14.61 0.36
N PHE A 146 9.68 14.62 -0.07
CA PHE A 146 9.23 14.76 -1.45
C PHE A 146 9.34 16.21 -1.95
N PHE A 147 9.69 17.16 -1.08
CA PHE A 147 9.91 18.57 -1.43
C PHE A 147 11.08 19.20 -0.66
N ASP A 148 12.24 18.54 -0.59
CA ASP A 148 13.49 19.29 -0.36
C ASP A 148 14.18 19.65 -1.69
N PHE A 149 13.37 19.87 -2.74
CA PHE A 149 13.83 20.59 -3.92
C PHE A 149 13.89 22.07 -3.53
N ASP A 150 15.04 22.49 -3.04
CA ASP A 150 15.35 23.90 -2.85
C ASP A 150 15.59 24.55 -4.23
N GLN A 151 15.50 25.88 -4.32
CA GLN A 151 15.85 26.60 -5.55
C GLN A 151 17.26 26.26 -6.05
N SER A 152 18.18 25.86 -5.15
CA SER A 152 19.53 25.50 -5.57
C SER A 152 19.63 24.22 -6.41
N ASP A 153 18.73 23.26 -6.23
CA ASP A 153 18.69 22.04 -7.05
C ASP A 153 18.21 22.35 -8.48
N ILE A 154 17.23 23.25 -8.62
CA ILE A 154 16.75 23.75 -9.93
C ILE A 154 17.86 24.56 -10.62
N ASP A 155 18.54 25.43 -9.87
CA ASP A 155 19.64 26.27 -10.37
C ASP A 155 20.90 25.48 -10.73
N ALA A 156 21.06 24.26 -10.21
CA ALA A 156 22.14 23.35 -10.56
C ALA A 156 21.87 22.66 -11.90
N GLU A 157 20.63 22.18 -12.12
CA GLU A 157 20.23 21.51 -13.36
C GLU A 157 20.20 22.48 -14.56
N LEU A 158 19.68 23.71 -14.37
CA LEU A 158 19.68 24.75 -15.41
C LEU A 158 21.09 25.21 -15.79
N ARG A 159 22.05 25.14 -14.87
CA ARG A 159 23.45 25.45 -15.17
C ARG A 159 24.13 24.37 -15.98
N GLU A 160 23.77 23.09 -15.83
CA GLU A 160 24.34 22.02 -16.66
C GLU A 160 23.86 22.10 -18.11
N GLU A 161 22.61 22.54 -18.36
CA GLU A 161 22.09 22.74 -19.73
C GLU A 161 22.69 23.95 -20.46
N GLU A 162 23.18 24.97 -19.74
CA GLU A 162 23.81 26.16 -20.34
C GLU A 162 25.24 25.89 -20.86
N PHE A 163 25.88 24.79 -20.46
CA PHE A 163 27.23 24.43 -20.90
C PHE A 163 27.29 23.46 -22.11
N ASP A 164 26.15 22.93 -22.58
CA ASP A 164 26.07 22.00 -23.73
C ASP A 164 25.37 22.60 -24.98
N SER A 165 25.23 23.94 -25.04
CA SER A 165 24.72 24.70 -26.22
C SER A 165 25.74 25.63 -26.87
#